data_AF-A0A497QCR0-F1
#
_entry.id   AF-A0A497QCR0-F1
#
_cell.length_a   1.000
_cell.length_b   1.000
_cell.length_c   1.000
_cell.angle_alpha   90.00
_cell.angle_beta   90.00
_cell.angle_gamma   90.00
#
_symmetry.space_group_name_H-M   'P 1'
#
loop_
_entity.id
_entity.type
_entity.pdbx_description
1 polymer ?
#
loop_
_entity_poly.entity_id
_entity_poly.type
_entity_poly.pdbx_seq_one_letter_code
_entity_poly.pdbx_strand_id
1 'polypeptide(L)'
;MHKILFKCPICGERVTLELSDDIISEIEDHIRKHGKSPVYSVVCPKKHQLMALLSIKEQKNNKIVYVREVITTKTLNSTKDKTESSSTLDWVTRHFG
;
A
#
# COMPACT_ATOMS: atom_id res chain seq x y z
N MET A 1 -0.53 -14.67 -13.03
CA MET A 1 0.28 -13.47 -12.70
C MET A 1 -0.34 -12.22 -13.32
N HIS A 2 -0.72 -11.26 -12.48
CA HIS A 2 -1.39 -10.02 -12.83
C HIS A 2 -0.46 -8.84 -12.67
N LYS A 3 -0.45 -7.90 -13.63
CA LYS A 3 0.40 -6.71 -13.60
C LYS A 3 -0.44 -5.45 -13.45
N ILE A 4 -0.15 -4.65 -12.43
CA ILE A 4 -0.78 -3.36 -12.20
C ILE A 4 0.26 -2.26 -12.42
N LEU A 5 -0.07 -1.30 -13.27
CA LEU A 5 0.80 -0.18 -13.61
C LEU A 5 0.28 1.10 -12.98
N PHE A 6 1.17 1.86 -12.34
CA PHE A 6 0.88 3.18 -11.82
C PHE A 6 2.11 4.08 -11.88
N LYS A 7 1.94 5.38 -11.64
CA LYS A 7 3.05 6.34 -11.63
C LYS A 7 3.50 6.59 -10.19
N CYS A 8 4.82 6.67 -9.99
CA CYS A 8 5.38 7.19 -8.76
C CYS A 8 5.00 8.67 -8.64
N PRO A 9 4.28 9.10 -7.59
CA PRO A 9 3.90 10.50 -7.42
C PRO A 9 5.10 11.42 -7.11
N ILE A 10 6.27 10.88 -6.75
CA ILE A 10 7.48 11.68 -6.45
C ILE A 10 8.26 12.02 -7.73
N CYS A 11 8.53 11.02 -8.58
CA CYS A 11 9.41 11.19 -9.75
C CYS A 11 8.73 10.94 -11.10
N GLY A 12 7.43 10.61 -11.12
CA GLY A 12 6.66 10.36 -12.34
C GLY A 12 6.94 9.03 -13.05
N GLU A 13 7.99 8.30 -12.64
CA GLU A 13 8.37 6.99 -13.20
C GLU A 13 7.26 5.96 -13.08
N ARG A 14 7.20 5.04 -14.06
CA ARG A 14 6.23 3.95 -14.03
C ARG A 14 6.68 2.87 -13.04
N VAL A 15 5.73 2.40 -12.25
CA VAL A 15 5.89 1.30 -11.29
C VAL A 15 5.02 0.15 -11.74
N THR A 16 5.59 -1.05 -11.76
CA THR A 16 4.89 -2.30 -12.05
C THR A 16 4.78 -3.11 -10.77
N LEU A 17 3.55 -3.37 -10.34
CA LEU A 17 3.25 -4.29 -9.26
C LEU A 17 2.77 -5.60 -9.85
N GLU A 18 3.49 -6.68 -9.58
CA GLU A 18 3.15 -8.02 -10.04
C GLU A 18 2.54 -8.82 -8.88
N LEU A 19 1.32 -9.31 -9.08
CA LEU A 19 0.59 -10.10 -8.09
C LEU A 19 0.36 -11.51 -8.63
N SER A 20 0.59 -12.53 -7.81
CA SER A 20 0.16 -13.90 -8.11
C SER A 20 -1.34 -14.05 -7.86
N ASP A 21 -1.91 -15.14 -8.36
CA ASP A 21 -3.35 -15.41 -8.21
C ASP A 21 -3.69 -15.76 -6.75
N ASP A 22 -2.74 -16.35 -6.00
CA ASP A 22 -2.84 -16.57 -4.55
C ASP A 22 -2.95 -15.23 -3.78
N ILE A 23 -2.08 -14.27 -4.11
CA ILE A 23 -2.09 -12.94 -3.46
C ILE A 23 -3.42 -12.21 -3.75
N ILE A 24 -3.97 -12.37 -4.96
CA ILE A 24 -5.28 -11.79 -5.31
C ILE A 24 -6.38 -12.40 -4.43
N SER A 25 -6.34 -13.71 -4.22
CA SER A 25 -7.30 -14.42 -3.37
C SER A 25 -7.18 -13.97 -1.91
N GLU A 26 -5.96 -13.73 -1.41
CA GLU A 26 -5.73 -13.16 -0.08
C GLU A 26 -6.25 -11.72 0.05
N ILE A 27 -6.03 -10.88 -0.98
CA ILE A 27 -6.57 -9.51 -1.01
C ILE A 27 -8.10 -9.53 -0.94
N GLU A 28 -8.72 -10.45 -1.69
CA GLU A 28 -10.17 -10.61 -1.66
C GLU A 28 -10.67 -11.04 -0.28
N ASP A 29 -10.06 -12.07 0.28
CA ASP A 29 -10.41 -12.59 1.60
C ASP A 29 -10.21 -11.51 2.69
N HIS A 30 -9.14 -10.73 2.60
CA HIS A 30 -8.88 -9.61 3.51
C HIS A 30 -9.98 -8.54 3.43
N ILE A 31 -10.35 -8.13 2.22
CA ILE A 31 -11.43 -7.14 2.01
C ILE A 31 -12.77 -7.69 2.51
N ARG A 32 -13.06 -8.97 2.25
CA ARG A 32 -14.28 -9.63 2.69
C ARG A 32 -14.37 -9.74 4.22
N LYS A 33 -13.28 -10.13 4.88
CA LYS A 33 -13.22 -10.34 6.34
C LYS A 33 -13.20 -9.03 7.13
N HIS A 34 -12.46 -8.03 6.64
CA HIS A 34 -12.19 -6.81 7.40
C HIS A 34 -12.92 -5.58 6.88
N GLY A 35 -13.56 -5.66 5.70
CA GLY A 35 -14.22 -4.52 5.04
C GLY A 35 -13.24 -3.42 4.63
N LYS A 36 -11.94 -3.70 4.58
CA LYS A 36 -10.87 -2.71 4.35
C LYS A 36 -9.94 -3.15 3.22
N SER A 37 -9.53 -2.18 2.42
CA SER A 37 -8.53 -2.35 1.37
C SER A 37 -7.13 -2.57 1.97
N PRO A 38 -6.40 -3.63 1.59
CA PRO A 38 -5.03 -3.84 2.05
C PRO A 38 -4.06 -2.85 1.40
N VAL A 39 -2.97 -2.58 2.10
CA VAL A 39 -1.90 -1.68 1.65
C VAL A 39 -0.61 -2.46 1.42
N TYR A 40 0.02 -2.25 0.27
CA TYR A 40 1.26 -2.91 -0.13
C TYR A 40 2.41 -1.91 -0.19
N SER A 41 3.55 -2.28 0.39
CA SER A 41 4.78 -1.52 0.23
C SER A 41 5.43 -1.84 -1.12
N VAL A 42 5.69 -0.82 -1.93
CA VAL A 42 6.29 -0.93 -3.26
C VAL A 42 7.42 0.08 -3.38
N VAL A 43 8.53 -0.32 -3.98
CA VAL A 43 9.66 0.58 -4.25
C VAL A 43 9.69 0.92 -5.73
N CYS A 44 9.70 2.20 -6.08
CA CYS A 44 9.78 2.60 -7.48
C CYS A 44 11.21 2.40 -8.05
N PRO A 45 11.41 2.45 -9.38
CA PRO A 45 12.74 2.31 -9.99
C PRO A 45 13.78 3.33 -9.50
N LYS A 46 13.34 4.51 -9.05
CA LYS A 46 14.18 5.57 -8.45
C LYS A 46 14.36 5.42 -6.93
N LYS A 47 14.01 4.26 -6.35
CA LYS A 47 14.15 3.91 -4.94
C LYS A 47 13.28 4.71 -3.96
N HIS A 48 12.19 5.32 -4.42
CA HIS A 48 11.21 5.92 -3.50
C HIS A 48 10.32 4.82 -2.89
N GLN A 49 10.13 4.88 -1.56
CA GLN A 49 9.19 4.02 -0.85
C GLN A 49 7.76 4.53 -1.05
N LEU A 50 6.88 3.64 -1.53
CA LEU A 50 5.48 3.90 -1.83
C LEU A 50 4.60 2.89 -1.10
N MET A 51 3.42 3.33 -0.73
CA MET A 51 2.37 2.48 -0.18
C MET A 51 1.18 2.50 -1.14
N ALA A 52 0.89 1.36 -1.76
CA ALA A 52 -0.19 1.20 -2.72
C ALA A 52 -1.42 0.60 -2.03
N LEU A 53 -2.52 1.35 -1.99
CA LEU A 53 -3.81 0.87 -1.50
C LEU A 53 -4.50 0.08 -2.61
N LEU A 54 -4.76 -1.20 -2.39
CA LEU A 54 -5.37 -2.09 -3.39
C LEU A 54 -6.88 -2.18 -3.20
N SER A 55 -7.60 -2.27 -4.31
CA SER A 55 -9.05 -2.47 -4.31
C SER A 55 -9.45 -3.45 -5.40
N ILE A 56 -10.62 -4.07 -5.22
CA ILE A 56 -11.21 -4.99 -6.20
C ILE A 56 -12.41 -4.32 -6.84
N LYS A 57 -12.52 -4.44 -8.16
CA LYS A 57 -13.72 -4.09 -8.92
C LYS A 57 -14.21 -5.31 -9.67
N GLU A 58 -15.52 -5.55 -9.61
CA GLU A 58 -16.17 -6.56 -10.44
C GLU A 58 -16.51 -5.97 -11.81
N GLN A 59 -16.08 -6.65 -12.87
CA GLN A 59 -16.37 -6.31 -14.26
C GLN A 59 -16.71 -7.58 -15.04
N LYS A 60 -17.98 -7.72 -15.46
CA LYS A 60 -18.46 -8.83 -16.32
C LYS A 60 -18.03 -10.21 -15.80
N ASN A 61 -18.35 -10.52 -14.54
CA ASN A 61 -17.96 -11.74 -13.81
C ASN A 61 -16.46 -11.94 -13.55
N ASN A 62 -15.59 -11.00 -13.95
CA ASN A 62 -14.18 -11.01 -13.58
C ASN A 62 -13.90 -9.98 -12.47
N LYS A 63 -13.13 -10.40 -11.47
CA LYS A 63 -12.61 -9.51 -10.43
C LYS A 63 -11.28 -8.94 -10.90
N ILE A 64 -11.16 -7.62 -10.85
CA ILE A 64 -9.95 -6.91 -11.25
C ILE A 64 -9.40 -6.20 -10.03
N VAL A 65 -8.18 -6.56 -9.63
CA VAL A 65 -7.42 -5.83 -8.62
C VAL A 65 -6.78 -4.61 -9.27
N TYR A 66 -6.90 -3.46 -8.63
CA TYR A 66 -6.26 -2.22 -9.08
C TYR A 66 -5.73 -1.41 -7.89
N VAL A 67 -4.78 -0.52 -8.18
CA VAL A 67 -4.28 0.44 -7.21
C VAL A 67 -5.27 1.59 -7.14
N ARG A 68 -5.93 1.74 -5.98
CA ARG A 68 -6.87 2.84 -5.72
C ARG A 68 -6.12 4.14 -5.47
N GLU A 69 -5.11 4.09 -4.61
CA GLU A 69 -4.32 5.25 -4.18
C GLU A 69 -2.86 4.85 -3.95
N VAL A 70 -1.96 5.82 -4.14
CA VAL A 70 -0.53 5.66 -3.89
C VAL A 70 -0.10 6.74 -2.90
N ILE A 71 0.34 6.31 -1.73
CA ILE A 71 0.77 7.17 -0.63
C ILE A 71 2.30 7.14 -0.59
N THR A 72 2.93 8.30 -0.40
CA THR A 72 4.37 8.40 -0.21
C THR A 72 4.69 8.52 1.26
N THR A 73 5.63 7.71 1.74
CA THR A 73 6.23 7.96 3.04
C THR A 73 7.19 9.13 2.85
N LYS A 74 6.88 10.31 3.42
CA LYS A 74 7.89 11.37 3.53
C LYS A 74 9.05 10.77 4.34
N THR A 75 10.20 10.55 3.70
CA THR A 75 11.45 10.37 4.42
C THR A 75 11.67 11.63 5.24
N LEU A 76 11.46 11.54 6.56
CA LEU A 76 11.99 12.49 7.53
C LEU A 76 13.51 12.50 7.37
N ASN A 77 14.03 13.39 6.53
CA ASN A 77 15.46 13.63 6.46
C ASN A 77 15.89 14.32 7.77
N SER A 78 16.66 13.57 8.56
CA SER A 78 17.65 14.03 9.54
C SER A 78 17.28 15.20 10.45
N THR A 79 16.80 14.85 11.65
CA THR A 79 17.27 15.53 12.86
C THR A 79 17.63 14.45 13.87
N LYS A 80 18.89 14.41 14.27
CA LYS A 80 19.32 13.72 15.48
C LYS A 80 18.42 14.21 16.62
N ASP A 81 17.62 13.35 17.22
CA ASP A 81 17.50 13.33 18.68
C ASP A 81 16.94 11.98 19.16
N LYS A 82 17.67 11.43 20.13
CA LYS A 82 17.32 10.45 21.16
C LYS A 82 16.35 9.30 20.85
N THR A 83 16.90 8.11 21.01
CA THR A 83 16.31 6.98 21.74
C THR A 83 15.07 7.35 22.54
N GLU A 84 13.90 6.96 22.07
CA GLU A 84 12.81 6.53 22.94
C GLU A 84 11.94 5.52 22.18
N SER A 85 12.02 4.28 22.65
CA SER A 85 11.17 3.16 22.26
C SER A 85 9.74 3.44 22.72
N SER A 86 8.99 4.22 21.94
CA SER A 86 7.54 4.31 22.10
C SER A 86 6.89 3.57 20.95
N SER A 87 6.55 2.31 21.21
CA SER A 87 5.86 1.39 20.31
C SER A 87 4.65 2.07 19.65
N THR A 88 4.51 1.84 18.34
CA THR A 88 3.51 2.37 17.40
C THR A 88 2.04 2.23 17.84
N LEU A 89 1.78 1.49 18.92
CA LEU A 89 0.48 1.30 19.57
C LEU A 89 -0.02 2.56 20.31
N ASP A 90 0.85 3.46 20.76
CA ASP A 90 0.44 4.59 21.62
C ASP A 90 -0.32 5.70 20.86
N TRP A 91 -0.02 5.88 19.56
CA TRP A 91 -0.71 6.88 18.72
C TRP A 91 -2.16 6.48 18.41
N VAL A 92 -2.43 5.18 18.20
CA VAL A 92 -3.76 4.69 17.81
C VAL A 92 -4.75 4.85 18.97
N THR A 93 -4.32 4.57 20.20
CA THR A 93 -5.18 4.62 21.39
C THR A 93 -5.60 6.05 21.76
N ARG A 94 -4.78 7.06 21.46
CA ARG A 94 -5.10 8.47 21.80
C ARG A 94 -6.09 9.15 20.88
N HIS A 95 -6.26 8.68 19.64
CA HIS A 95 -7.11 9.36 18.65
C HIS A 95 -8.46 8.69 18.43
N PHE A 96 -8.63 7.44 18.88
CA PHE A 96 -9.85 6.65 18.66
C PHE A 96 -10.38 5.97 19.94
N GLY A 97 -9.81 6.32 21.10
CA GLY A 97 -10.31 5.94 22.42
C GLY A 97 -11.24 7.00 23.00
#